data_AF-A0A831XD41-F1
#
_entry.id   AF-A0A831XD41-F1
#
_cell.length_a   1.000
_cell.length_b   1.000
_cell.length_c   1.000
_cell.angle_alpha   90.00
_cell.angle_beta   90.00
_cell.angle_gamma   90.00
#
_symmetry.space_group_name_H-M   'P 1'
#
loop_
_entity.id
_entity.type
_entity.pdbx_description
1 polymer ?
#
loop_
_entity_poly.entity_id
_entity_poly.type
_entity_poly.pdbx_seq_one_letter_code
_entity_poly.pdbx_strand_id
1 'polypeptide(L)' 'MAETYRKSKILNYINLLTVRKRSLLNQLSQKEFEDNANFLKGQLSAIELILDELADEFELGKCQPLEDEK' A
#
# COMPACT_ATOMS: atom_id res chain seq x y z
N MET A 1 -21.62 8.55 13.32
CA MET A 1 -21.03 9.60 12.44
C MET A 1 -19.51 9.71 12.55
N ALA A 2 -18.91 9.70 13.76
CA ALA A 2 -17.44 9.75 13.90
C ALA A 2 -16.72 8.50 13.38
N GLU A 3 -17.34 7.32 13.53
CA GLU A 3 -16.78 6.03 13.14
C GLU A 3 -16.70 5.84 11.61
N THR A 4 -17.74 6.28 10.88
CA THR A 4 -17.75 6.30 9.41
C THR A 4 -16.69 7.24 8.83
N TYR A 5 -16.46 8.40 9.46
CA TYR A 5 -15.40 9.32 9.05
C TYR A 5 -14.00 8.73 9.24
N ARG A 6 -13.76 8.04 10.37
CA ARG A 6 -12.50 7.34 10.63
C ARG A 6 -12.24 6.25 9.59
N LYS A 7 -13.26 5.43 9.28
CA LYS A 7 -13.16 4.38 8.26
C LYS A 7 -12.84 4.94 6.87
N SER A 8 -13.52 5.99 6.43
CA SER A 8 -13.24 6.63 5.13
C SER A 8 -11.83 7.22 5.05
N LYS A 9 -11.32 7.81 6.14
CA LYS A 9 -9.97 8.38 6.17
C LYS A 9 -8.89 7.29 6.06
N ILE A 10 -9.09 6.16 6.72
CA ILE A 10 -8.17 5.02 6.67
C ILE A 10 -8.19 4.35 5.29
N LEU A 11 -9.35 4.15 4.69
CA LEU A 11 -9.45 3.64 3.32
C LEU A 11 -8.73 4.55 2.32
N ASN A 12 -8.86 5.87 2.46
CA ASN A 12 -8.12 6.81 1.63
C ASN A 12 -6.60 6.70 1.85
N TYR A 13 -6.17 6.52 3.11
CA TYR A 13 -4.74 6.35 3.42
C TYR A 13 -4.17 5.06 2.84
N ILE A 14 -4.90 3.94 2.94
CA ILE A 14 -4.57 2.66 2.32
C ILE A 14 -4.44 2.80 0.80
N ASN A 15 -5.34 3.54 0.15
CA ASN A 15 -5.25 3.82 -1.28
C ASN A 15 -3.95 4.58 -1.63
N LEU A 16 -3.62 5.62 -0.86
CA LEU A 16 -2.37 6.37 -1.05
C LEU A 16 -1.13 5.49 -0.87
N LEU A 17 -1.11 4.61 0.14
CA LEU A 17 -0.03 3.64 0.35
C LEU A 17 0.07 2.65 -0.81
N THR A 18 -1.05 2.20 -1.35
CA THR A 18 -1.10 1.28 -2.51
C THR A 18 -0.53 1.94 -3.78
N VAL A 19 -0.85 3.22 -4.02
CA VAL A 19 -0.26 4.00 -5.11
C VAL A 19 1.26 4.12 -4.95
N ARG A 20 1.74 4.43 -3.74
CA ARG A 20 3.17 4.49 -3.43
C ARG A 20 3.87 3.15 -3.65
N LYS A 21 3.27 2.05 -3.16
CA LYS A 21 3.75 0.68 -3.38
C LYS A 21 3.94 0.39 -4.86
N ARG A 22 2.93 0.70 -5.69
CA ARG A 22 3.00 0.51 -7.15
C ARG A 22 4.13 1.35 -7.78
N SER A 23 4.30 2.60 -7.34
CA SER A 23 5.39 3.46 -7.81
C SER A 23 6.77 2.88 -7.48
N LEU A 24 6.97 2.39 -6.26
CA LEU A 24 8.24 1.77 -5.84
C LEU A 24 8.53 0.48 -6.62
N LEU A 25 7.51 -0.34 -6.88
CA LEU A 25 7.64 -1.55 -7.71
C LEU A 25 8.05 -1.18 -9.15
N ASN A 26 7.43 -0.14 -9.72
CA ASN A 26 7.82 0.35 -11.05
C ASN A 26 9.26 0.88 -11.07
N GLN A 27 9.70 1.60 -10.03
CA GLN A 27 11.08 2.06 -9.91
C GLN A 27 12.07 0.89 -9.80
N LEU A 28 11.74 -0.13 -9.01
CA LEU A 28 12.55 -1.35 -8.90
C LEU A 28 12.72 -2.11 -10.22
N SER A 29 11.79 -1.95 -11.16
CA SER A 29 11.90 -2.56 -12.50
C SER A 29 12.79 -1.77 -13.48
N GLN A 30 13.19 -0.55 -13.12
CA GLN A 30 13.93 0.36 -13.99
C GLN A 30 15.43 0.35 -13.63
N LYS A 31 16.28 0.15 -14.64
CA LYS A 31 17.74 0.09 -14.47
C LYS A 31 18.35 1.34 -13.83
N GLU A 32 17.76 2.51 -14.07
CA GLU A 32 18.25 3.77 -13.49
C GLU A 32 18.16 3.84 -11.95
N PHE A 33 17.40 2.93 -11.32
CA PHE A 33 17.30 2.83 -9.87
C PHE A 33 18.07 1.64 -9.26
N GLU A 34 18.89 0.93 -10.04
CA GLU A 34 19.62 -0.26 -9.57
C GLU A 34 20.50 0.04 -8.34
N ASP A 35 21.20 1.17 -8.35
CA ASP A 35 22.04 1.64 -7.23
C ASP A 35 21.22 1.91 -5.95
N ASN A 36 19.95 2.25 -6.11
CA ASN A 36 19.02 2.54 -5.02
C ASN A 36 18.10 1.35 -4.68
N ALA A 37 18.28 0.19 -5.30
CA ALA A 37 17.32 -0.92 -5.20
C ALA A 37 17.11 -1.40 -3.76
N ASN A 38 18.17 -1.46 -2.93
CA ASN A 38 18.05 -1.86 -1.53
C ASN A 38 17.25 -0.85 -0.70
N PHE A 39 17.43 0.45 -0.95
CA PHE A 39 16.65 1.50 -0.31
C PHE A 39 15.17 1.41 -0.69
N LEU A 40 14.87 1.24 -1.99
CA LEU A 40 13.51 1.10 -2.49
C LEU A 40 12.82 -0.17 -1.95
N LYS A 41 13.54 -1.28 -1.84
CA LYS A 41 13.04 -2.51 -1.18
C LYS A 41 12.74 -2.29 0.30
N GLY A 42 13.58 -1.54 1.01
CA GLY A 42 13.33 -1.16 2.40
C GLY A 42 12.06 -0.32 2.54
N GLN A 43 11.87 0.67 1.67
CA GLN A 43 10.63 1.47 1.65
C GLN A 43 9.39 0.64 1.29
N LEU A 44 9.53 -0.27 0.32
CA LEU A 44 8.46 -1.18 -0.08
C LEU A 44 8.03 -2.06 1.10
N SER A 45 8.98 -2.69 1.78
CA SER A 45 8.73 -3.53 2.95
C SER A 45 8.06 -2.76 4.09
N ALA A 46 8.47 -1.51 4.34
CA ALA A 46 7.82 -0.67 5.34
C ALA A 46 6.37 -0.35 4.99
N ILE A 47 6.06 -0.07 3.72
CA ILE A 47 4.69 0.18 3.26
C ILE A 47 3.84 -1.09 3.37
N GLU A 48 4.40 -2.25 3.02
CA GLU A 48 3.69 -3.53 3.15
C GLU A 48 3.33 -3.83 4.60
N LEU A 49 4.27 -3.62 5.54
CA LEU A 49 4.01 -3.81 6.96
C LEU A 49 2.90 -2.88 7.49
N ILE A 50 2.92 -1.59 7.11
CA ILE A 50 1.86 -0.66 7.50
C ILE A 50 0.50 -1.07 6.92
N LEU A 51 0.47 -1.56 5.67
CA LEU A 51 -0.76 -2.04 5.04
C LEU A 51 -1.32 -3.26 5.76
N ASP A 52 -0.47 -4.19 6.18
CA ASP A 52 -0.86 -5.38 6.94
C ASP A 52 -1.38 -4.99 8.34
N GLU A 53 -0.68 -4.08 9.05
CA GLU A 53 -1.13 -3.55 10.34
C GLU A 53 -2.51 -2.88 10.26
N LEU A 54 -2.74 -2.05 9.22
CA LEU A 54 -4.03 -1.40 9.00
C LEU A 54 -5.11 -2.38 8.55
N ALA A 55 -4.75 -3.43 7.81
CA ALA A 55 -5.69 -4.47 7.43
C ALA A 55 -6.20 -5.24 8.66
N ASP A 56 -5.28 -5.58 9.57
CA ASP A 56 -5.59 -6.25 10.82
C ASP A 56 -6.38 -5.33 11.78
N GLU A 57 -5.95 -4.07 11.97
CA GLU A 57 -6.61 -3.12 12.88
C GLU A 57 -8.07 -2.82 12.48
N PHE A 58 -8.35 -2.77 11.18
CA PHE A 58 -9.67 -2.39 10.67
C PHE A 58 -10.49 -3.57 10.13
N GLU A 59 -10.02 -4.80 10.37
CA GLU A 59 -10.63 -6.05 9.87
C GLU A 59 -10.92 -5.98 8.35
N LEU A 60 -10.06 -5.27 7.62
CA LEU A 60 -10.15 -5.14 6.17
C LEU A 60 -9.54 -6.44 5.63
N GLY A 61 -10.38 -7.47 5.52
CA GLY A 61 -9.96 -8.81 5.08
C GLY A 61 -8.92 -8.71 3.97
N LYS A 62 -7.77 -9.36 4.17
CA LYS A 62 -6.54 -9.29 3.33
C LYS A 62 -6.87 -8.75 1.96
N CYS A 63 -6.51 -7.49 1.70
CA CYS A 63 -6.87 -6.73 0.51
C CYS A 63 -6.61 -7.56 -0.77
N GLN A 64 -7.59 -8.36 -1.19
CA GLN A 64 -7.55 -9.02 -2.47
C GLN A 64 -7.73 -7.92 -3.51
N PRO A 65 -6.96 -7.94 -4.61
CA PRO A 65 -7.20 -7.00 -5.69
C PRO A 65 -8.65 -7.18 -6.12
N LEU A 66 -9.43 -6.10 -6.06
CA LEU A 66 -10.79 -6.05 -6.59
C LEU A 66 -10.69 -6.51 -8.05
N GLU A 67 -11.18 -7.71 -8.32
CA GLU A 67 -11.44 -8.16 -9.68
C GLU A 67 -12.54 -7.24 -10.22
N ASP A 68 -12.22 -6.48 -11.27
CA ASP A 68 -13.17 -5.66 -12.01
C ASP A 68 -14.33 -6.55 -12.49
N GLU A 69 -15.51 -6.39 -11.90
CA GLU A 69 -16.75 -6.99 -12.42
C GLU A 69 -17.03 -6.41 -13.82
N LYS A 70 -17.21 -7.33 -14.78
CA LYS A 70 -17.57 -7.07 -16.18
C LYS A 70 -18.98 -6.55 -16.35
#